data_AF-A0A960GD63-F1
#
_entry.id   AF-A0A960GD63-F1
#
_cell.length_a   1.000
_cell.length_b   1.000
_cell.length_c   1.000
_cell.angle_alpha   90.00
_cell.angle_beta   90.00
_cell.angle_gamma   90.00
#
_symmetry.space_group_name_H-M   'P 1'
#
loop_
_entity.id
_entity.type
_entity.pdbx_description
1 polymer ?
#
loop_
_entity_poly.entity_id
_entity_poly.type
_entity_poly.pdbx_seq_one_letter_code
_entity_poly.pdbx_strand_id
1 'polypeptide(L)' 'MSQPILLLNCGSSSIKYQLLDPEHVSPLAVGIVQRIGLGESTITHE' A
#
# COMPACT_ATOMS: atom_id res chain seq x y z
N MET A 1 -12.22 -18.87 -5.51
CA MET A 1 -10.78 -18.70 -5.18
C MET A 1 -10.59 -17.21 -5.10
N SER A 2 -10.24 -16.70 -3.94
CA SER A 2 -9.97 -15.27 -3.78
C SER A 2 -8.77 -14.89 -4.64
N GLN A 3 -8.86 -13.75 -5.32
CA GLN A 3 -7.79 -13.18 -6.13
C GLN A 3 -7.48 -11.78 -5.58
N PRO A 4 -6.58 -11.68 -4.59
CA PRO A 4 -6.26 -10.39 -4.00
C PRO A 4 -5.65 -9.44 -5.03
N ILE A 5 -6.12 -8.20 -5.02
CA ILE A 5 -5.70 -7.13 -5.92
C ILE A 5 -4.83 -6.17 -5.12
N LEU A 6 -3.58 -6.01 -5.54
CA LEU A 6 -2.68 -4.99 -4.99
C LEU A 6 -2.92 -3.66 -5.72
N LEU A 7 -3.51 -2.70 -5.02
CA LEU A 7 -3.65 -1.33 -5.51
C LEU A 7 -2.44 -0.51 -5.10
N LEU A 8 -1.83 0.19 -6.05
CA LEU A 8 -0.69 1.08 -5.84
C LEU A 8 -1.03 2.50 -6.31
N ASN A 9 -0.74 3.48 -5.46
CA ASN A 9 -0.69 4.89 -5.85
C ASN A 9 0.74 5.40 -5.62
N CYS A 10 1.46 5.58 -6.73
CA CYS A 10 2.86 5.96 -6.73
C CYS A 10 3.02 7.46 -6.97
N GLY A 11 3.49 8.17 -5.95
CA GLY A 11 4.06 9.51 -6.10
C GLY A 11 5.55 9.45 -6.41
N SER A 12 6.17 10.60 -6.63
CA SER A 12 7.60 10.70 -6.96
C SER A 12 8.54 10.21 -5.85
N SER A 13 8.11 10.23 -4.59
CA SER A 13 8.88 9.78 -3.42
C SER A 13 8.03 9.02 -2.40
N SER A 14 6.88 8.51 -2.82
CA SER A 14 5.95 7.77 -1.96
C SER A 14 5.16 6.72 -2.71
N ILE A 15 4.77 5.66 -2.00
CA ILE A 15 3.86 4.64 -2.50
C ILE A 15 2.81 4.39 -1.42
N LYS A 16 1.55 4.70 -1.72
CA LYS A 16 0.41 4.20 -0.94
C LYS A 16 -0.02 2.87 -1.53
N TYR A 17 -0.29 1.89 -0.69
CA TYR A 17 -0.74 0.58 -1.12
C TYR A 17 -1.94 0.10 -0.31
N GLN A 18 -2.78 -0.69 -0.98
CA GLN A 18 -3.85 -1.46 -0.35
C GLN A 18 -3.88 -2.86 -0.97
N LEU A 19 -4.07 -3.88 -0.15
CA LEU A 19 -4.37 -5.22 -0.62
C LEU A 19 -5.88 -5.44 -0.47
N LEU A 20 -6.57 -5.60 -1.59
CA LEU A 20 -8.01 -5.77 -1.64
C LEU A 20 -8.34 -7.22 -1.94
N ASP A 21 -9.39 -7.76 -1.33
CA ASP A 21 -9.94 -9.06 -1.68
C ASP A 21 -11.44 -8.88 -1.97
N PRO A 22 -11.95 -9.28 -3.15
CA PRO A 22 -13.37 -9.19 -3.48
C PRO A 22 -14.30 -9.92 -2.49
N GLU A 23 -13.78 -10.88 -1.74
CA GLU A 23 -14.53 -11.63 -0.73
C GLU A 23 -14.61 -10.88 0.62
N HIS A 24 -13.89 -9.76 0.79
CA HIS A 24 -13.85 -8.95 2.01
C HIS A 24 -14.32 -7.51 1.77
N VAL A 25 -15.02 -6.93 2.74
CA VAL A 25 -15.55 -5.55 2.65
C VAL A 25 -14.46 -4.51 2.89
N SER A 26 -13.46 -4.83 3.72
CA SER A 26 -12.32 -3.97 4.06
C SER A 26 -11.04 -4.45 3.37
N PRO A 27 -10.06 -3.56 3.13
CA PRO A 27 -8.74 -3.97 2.70
C PRO A 27 -8.14 -4.98 3.68
N LEU A 28 -7.43 -5.97 3.15
CA LEU A 28 -6.65 -6.94 3.93
C LEU A 28 -5.38 -6.30 4.52
N ALA A 29 -4.87 -5.25 3.90
CA ALA A 29 -3.74 -4.48 4.37
C ALA A 29 -3.78 -3.07 3.78
N VAL A 30 -3.31 -2.09 4.55
CA VAL A 30 -3.10 -0.72 4.08
C VAL A 30 -1.71 -0.27 4.49
N GLY A 31 -1.05 0.52 3.65
CA GLY A 31 0.12 1.21 4.12
C GLY A 31 0.65 2.28 3.18
N ILE A 32 1.69 2.94 3.67
CA ILE A 32 2.38 3.99 2.95
C ILE A 32 3.87 3.87 3.18
N VAL A 33 4.62 3.91 2.09
CA VAL A 33 6.07 4.12 2.09
C VAL A 33 6.31 5.58 1.70
N GLN A 34 7.13 6.28 2.47
CA GLN A 34 7.41 7.70 2.26
C GLN A 34 8.91 7.97 2.19
N ARG A 35 9.24 9.13 1.61
CA ARG A 35 10.61 9.66 1.52
C ARG A 35 11.57 8.73 0.76
N ILE A 36 11.04 8.00 -0.23
CA ILE A 36 11.83 7.15 -1.13
C ILE A 36 12.81 8.04 -1.91
N GLY A 37 14.10 7.71 -1.87
CA GLY A 37 15.15 8.50 -2.52
C GLY A 37 15.48 9.83 -1.81
N LEU A 38 14.91 10.07 -0.63
CA LEU A 38 15.28 11.16 0.28
C LEU A 38 16.01 10.55 1.49
N GLY A 39 16.44 11.37 2.45
CA GLY A 39 17.29 10.96 3.60
C GLY A 39 16.89 9.63 4.27
N GLU A 40 16.00 9.68 5.26
CA GLU A 40 15.43 8.45 5.85
C GLU A 40 14.04 8.18 5.28
N SER A 41 13.83 6.96 4.78
CA SER A 41 12.53 6.45 4.37
C SER A 41 11.76 5.93 5.58
N THR A 42 10.43 6.04 5.51
CA THR A 42 9.53 5.55 6.56
C THR A 42 8.46 4.66 5.96
N ILE A 43 7.98 3.71 6.76
CA ILE A 43 6.84 2.85 6.43
C ILE A 43 5.83 2.86 7.56
N THR A 44 4.57 3.06 7.21
CA THR A 44 3.42 2.82 8.09
C THR A 44 2.60 1.68 7.49
N HIS A 45 2.27 0.68 8.29
CA HIS A 45 1.50 -0.51 7.91
C HIS A 45 0.41 -0.75 8.94
N GLU A 46 -0.81 -0.98 8.45
CA GLU A 46 -2.03 -1.29 9.22
C GLU A 46 -2.68 -2.58 8.69
#